data_AF-A0A9I9DDF4-F1
#
_entry.id   AF-A0A9I9DDF4-F1
#
_cell.length_a   1.000
_cell.length_b   1.000
_cell.length_c   1.000
_cell.angle_alpha   90.00
_cell.angle_beta   90.00
_cell.angle_gamma   90.00
#
_symmetry.space_group_name_H-M   'P 1'
#
loop_
_entity.id
_entity.type
_entity.pdbx_description
1 polymer ?
#
loop_
_entity_poly.entity_id
_entity_poly.type
_entity_poly.pdbx_seq_one_letter_code
_entity_poly.pdbx_strand_id
1 'polypeptide(L)'
;MERLQRMFAGAGGSLGHPPPDSPTLDSSEQVYISSLALLKMLKHGRAGVPMEVMGLMLGEFVDEYTVRVVDVFAMPQSGTGVSVEAVDHVFQTNMLDMLKQTGRPEMVVGWYHSHPGFGCWLSGVDINTQQSFEALNQRAVAVVVDPIQSVKGKVEMLNLAIKYNKAVQEEDELPPEKLAIANVGRQDAKKHLEEHVSNLMSSNIIQTLGTMLDTVVF
;
A
#
# COMPACT_ATOMS: atom_id res chain seq x y z
N MET A 1 16.10 -8.85 -64.95
CA MET A 1 16.22 -9.10 -63.49
C MET A 1 16.33 -7.81 -62.65
N GLU A 2 15.89 -6.63 -63.14
CA GLU A 2 16.02 -5.37 -62.37
C GLU A 2 14.71 -4.84 -61.78
N ARG A 3 13.54 -5.36 -62.20
CA ARG A 3 12.23 -4.94 -61.64
C ARG A 3 11.87 -5.61 -60.31
N LEU A 4 12.48 -6.75 -59.98
CA LEU A 4 12.25 -7.44 -58.70
C LEU A 4 13.10 -6.85 -57.56
N GLN A 5 14.24 -6.23 -57.90
CA GLN A 5 15.15 -5.61 -56.93
C GLN A 5 14.64 -4.23 -56.45
N ARG A 6 13.80 -3.55 -57.23
CA ARG A 6 13.14 -2.29 -56.82
C ARG A 6 11.95 -2.47 -55.88
N MET A 7 11.34 -3.66 -55.79
CA MET A 7 10.29 -3.92 -54.80
C MET A 7 10.86 -4.18 -53.39
N PHE A 8 12.09 -4.70 -53.29
CA PHE A 8 12.77 -4.86 -52.01
C PHE A 8 13.46 -3.59 -51.49
N ALA A 9 13.68 -2.58 -52.35
CA ALA A 9 14.25 -1.30 -51.95
C ALA A 9 13.23 -0.35 -51.27
N GLY A 10 11.93 -0.68 -51.29
CA GLY A 10 10.87 0.09 -50.60
C GLY A 10 10.48 -0.47 -49.23
N ALA A 11 11.05 -1.61 -48.81
CA ALA A 11 10.74 -2.30 -47.57
C ALA A 11 11.86 -2.16 -46.51
N GLY A 12 12.76 -1.19 -46.70
CA GLY A 12 13.65 -0.70 -45.65
C GLY A 12 12.88 0.22 -44.71
N GLY A 13 11.85 -0.32 -44.06
CA GLY A 13 11.23 0.31 -42.91
C GLY A 13 12.32 0.49 -41.89
N SER A 14 12.81 1.73 -41.76
CA SER A 14 13.48 2.23 -40.57
C SER A 14 12.82 1.56 -39.37
N LEU A 15 13.54 0.63 -38.73
CA LEU A 15 13.26 0.22 -37.36
C LEU A 15 13.35 1.52 -36.56
N GLY A 16 12.18 2.16 -36.43
CA GLY A 16 12.02 3.39 -35.70
C GLY A 16 12.57 3.11 -34.33
N HIS A 17 13.73 3.69 -34.03
CA HIS A 17 14.07 3.91 -32.65
C HIS A 17 12.85 4.62 -32.04
N PRO A 18 12.34 4.17 -30.90
CA PRO A 18 11.39 4.97 -30.15
C PRO A 18 11.98 6.37 -30.06
N PRO A 19 11.19 7.43 -30.30
CA PRO A 19 11.68 8.78 -30.08
C PRO A 19 12.35 8.84 -28.70
N PRO A 20 13.49 9.54 -28.55
CA PRO A 20 14.31 9.49 -27.34
C PRO A 20 13.55 9.90 -26.06
N ASP A 21 12.38 10.52 -26.21
CA ASP A 21 11.46 10.92 -25.15
C ASP A 21 10.13 10.14 -25.17
N SER A 22 10.12 8.88 -25.63
CA SER A 22 8.97 8.01 -25.37
C SER A 22 8.96 7.67 -23.89
N PRO A 23 7.88 7.94 -23.13
CA PRO A 23 7.82 7.58 -21.72
C PRO A 23 8.01 6.07 -21.59
N THR A 24 9.18 5.68 -21.12
CA THR A 24 9.48 4.29 -20.80
C THR A 24 8.73 3.93 -19.54
N LEU A 25 7.92 2.87 -19.59
CA LEU A 25 7.31 2.28 -18.40
C LEU A 25 8.45 1.74 -17.53
N ASP A 26 8.81 2.50 -16.51
CA ASP A 26 9.79 2.09 -15.53
C ASP A 26 9.09 1.24 -14.45
N SER A 27 9.68 0.10 -14.12
CA SER A 27 9.12 -0.86 -13.17
C SER A 27 9.69 -0.72 -11.76
N SER A 28 10.53 0.29 -11.50
CA SER A 28 11.17 0.50 -10.20
C SER A 28 10.37 1.33 -9.20
N GLU A 29 9.06 1.53 -9.41
CA GLU A 29 8.24 2.31 -8.47
C GLU A 29 8.14 1.61 -7.11
N GLN A 30 8.42 2.36 -6.04
CA GLN A 30 8.44 1.89 -4.67
C GLN A 30 7.41 2.65 -3.83
N VAL A 31 6.65 1.89 -3.05
CA VAL A 31 5.64 2.42 -2.12
C VAL A 31 6.10 2.16 -0.70
N TYR A 32 6.45 3.23 0.02
CA TYR A 32 6.80 3.16 1.44
C TYR A 32 5.53 3.35 2.28
N ILE A 33 5.10 2.29 2.97
CA ILE A 33 3.94 2.33 3.86
C ILE A 33 4.41 2.43 5.31
N SER A 34 3.98 3.48 6.01
CA SER A 34 4.29 3.64 7.44
C SER A 34 3.67 2.53 8.28
N SER A 35 4.30 2.20 9.41
CA SER A 35 3.74 1.22 10.35
C SER A 35 2.37 1.63 10.87
N LEU A 36 2.13 2.94 11.04
CA LEU A 36 0.84 3.49 11.46
C LEU A 36 -0.26 3.19 10.42
N ALA A 37 0.04 3.49 9.14
CA ALA A 37 -0.86 3.24 8.02
C ALA A 37 -1.21 1.75 7.94
N LEU A 38 -0.19 0.89 7.97
CA LEU A 38 -0.38 -0.56 7.95
C LEU A 38 -1.28 -1.03 9.09
N LEU A 39 -1.01 -0.64 10.33
CA LEU A 39 -1.80 -1.07 11.48
C LEU A 39 -3.26 -0.63 11.40
N LYS A 40 -3.53 0.59 10.91
CA LYS A 40 -4.89 1.08 10.68
C LYS A 40 -5.61 0.26 9.61
N MET A 41 -4.95 -0.02 8.48
CA MET A 41 -5.51 -0.88 7.42
C MET A 41 -5.85 -2.27 7.95
N LEU A 42 -4.97 -2.87 8.75
CA LEU A 42 -5.18 -4.21 9.33
C LEU A 42 -6.32 -4.23 10.34
N LYS A 43 -6.35 -3.25 11.24
CA LYS A 43 -7.43 -3.11 12.23
C LYS A 43 -8.77 -2.94 11.53
N HIS A 44 -8.81 -2.08 10.51
CA HIS A 44 -10.02 -1.82 9.75
C HIS A 44 -10.47 -3.04 8.94
N GLY A 45 -9.56 -3.65 8.17
CA GLY A 45 -9.82 -4.87 7.39
C GLY A 45 -10.35 -6.01 8.24
N ARG A 46 -9.79 -6.20 9.44
CA ARG A 46 -10.25 -7.24 10.38
C ARG A 46 -11.63 -6.94 10.96
N ALA A 47 -11.95 -5.66 11.23
CA ALA A 47 -13.25 -5.25 11.74
C ALA A 47 -14.37 -5.38 10.69
N GLY A 48 -14.02 -5.29 9.41
CA GLY A 48 -14.96 -5.43 8.28
C GLY A 48 -15.42 -6.86 8.00
N VAL A 49 -14.65 -7.88 8.38
CA VAL A 49 -14.94 -9.29 8.06
C VAL A 49 -16.36 -9.69 8.50
N PRO A 50 -17.20 -10.30 7.63
CA PRO A 50 -16.85 -10.89 6.33
C PRO A 50 -16.94 -9.94 5.13
N MET A 51 -17.28 -8.66 5.34
CA MET A 51 -17.45 -7.68 4.28
C MET A 51 -16.13 -7.02 3.88
N GLU A 52 -16.04 -6.57 2.64
CA GLU A 52 -14.94 -5.75 2.16
C GLU A 52 -15.06 -4.32 2.69
N VAL A 53 -13.95 -3.77 3.20
CA VAL A 53 -13.85 -2.36 3.61
C VAL A 53 -12.90 -1.62 2.70
N MET A 54 -13.04 -0.30 2.63
CA MET A 54 -12.10 0.58 1.92
C MET A 54 -11.67 1.78 2.76
N GLY A 55 -10.58 2.42 2.35
CA GLY A 55 -10.20 3.72 2.87
C GLY A 55 -9.21 4.44 1.97
N LEU A 56 -8.90 5.67 2.35
CA LEU A 56 -7.98 6.53 1.60
C LEU A 56 -6.60 6.54 2.25
N MET A 57 -5.58 6.60 1.40
CA MET A 57 -4.18 6.69 1.80
C MET A 57 -3.69 8.13 1.68
N LEU A 58 -3.07 8.60 2.76
CA LEU A 58 -2.52 9.95 2.88
C LEU A 58 -1.01 9.89 2.87
N GLY A 59 -0.40 10.79 2.11
CA GLY A 59 1.03 10.80 1.96
C GLY A 59 1.52 11.89 1.02
N GLU A 60 2.69 11.63 0.47
CA GLU A 60 3.33 12.47 -0.53
C GLU A 60 3.96 11.65 -1.64
N PHE A 61 4.02 12.24 -2.83
CA PHE A 61 4.84 11.78 -3.93
C PHE A 61 6.21 12.43 -3.77
N VAL A 62 7.24 11.65 -3.42
CA VAL A 62 8.58 12.18 -3.09
C VAL A 62 9.33 12.53 -4.37
N ASP A 63 9.32 11.61 -5.33
CA ASP A 63 9.90 11.72 -6.66
C ASP A 63 9.08 10.87 -7.64
N GLU A 64 9.53 10.75 -8.90
CA GLU A 64 8.83 9.99 -9.95
C GLU A 64 8.68 8.49 -9.67
N TYR A 65 9.48 7.94 -8.75
CA TYR A 65 9.53 6.50 -8.46
C TYR A 65 9.10 6.15 -7.04
N THR A 66 8.81 7.14 -6.20
CA THR A 66 8.62 6.91 -4.77
C THR A 66 7.33 7.54 -4.29
N VAL A 67 6.43 6.70 -3.78
CA VAL A 67 5.21 7.11 -3.08
C VAL A 67 5.37 6.80 -1.59
N ARG A 68 5.21 7.79 -0.73
CA ARG A 68 5.27 7.59 0.73
C ARG A 68 3.91 7.74 1.36
N VAL A 69 3.34 6.64 1.84
CA VAL A 69 2.09 6.58 2.59
C VAL A 69 2.38 6.78 4.07
N VAL A 70 2.00 7.94 4.60
CA VAL A 70 2.24 8.34 6.00
C VAL A 70 1.09 7.91 6.90
N ASP A 71 -0.15 8.05 6.44
CA ASP A 71 -1.33 7.71 7.23
C ASP A 71 -2.48 7.18 6.36
N VAL A 72 -3.51 6.62 6.98
CA VAL A 72 -4.76 6.25 6.33
C VAL A 72 -5.96 6.60 7.18
N PHE A 73 -7.12 6.72 6.54
CA PHE A 73 -8.41 6.72 7.23
C PHE A 73 -9.42 5.84 6.51
N ALA A 74 -10.34 5.29 7.31
CA ALA A 74 -11.44 4.46 6.83
C ALA A 74 -12.52 5.33 6.19
N MET A 75 -13.06 4.90 5.05
CA MET A 75 -14.28 5.50 4.51
C MET A 75 -15.50 4.77 5.12
N PRO A 76 -16.57 5.50 5.48
CA PRO A 76 -17.79 4.87 5.95
C PRO A 76 -18.37 3.97 4.85
N GLN A 77 -18.79 2.76 5.23
CA GLN A 77 -19.43 1.85 4.30
C GLN A 77 -20.85 2.33 3.99
N SER A 78 -21.08 2.91 2.81
CA SER A 78 -22.42 3.00 2.24
C SER A 78 -22.78 1.61 1.72
N GLY A 79 -23.63 0.92 2.48
CA GLY A 79 -23.86 -0.51 2.29
C GLY A 79 -24.62 -0.87 1.02
N THR A 80 -24.01 -1.68 0.16
CA THR A 80 -24.56 -2.94 -0.38
C THR A 80 -23.38 -3.80 -0.86
N GLY A 81 -23.46 -5.11 -0.65
CA GLY A 81 -22.31 -6.01 -0.55
C GLY A 81 -21.48 -6.30 -1.81
N VAL A 82 -21.54 -5.48 -2.85
CA VAL A 82 -20.77 -5.71 -4.11
C VAL A 82 -20.39 -4.43 -4.86
N SER A 83 -20.54 -3.24 -4.29
CA SER A 83 -20.22 -2.00 -5.02
C SER A 83 -19.70 -0.90 -4.11
N VAL A 84 -18.49 -0.42 -4.43
CA VAL A 84 -17.90 0.84 -3.98
C VAL A 84 -18.71 1.99 -4.56
N GLU A 85 -19.95 2.16 -4.11
CA GLU A 85 -20.76 3.31 -4.52
C GLU A 85 -20.25 4.55 -3.77
N ALA A 86 -19.47 5.31 -4.54
CA ALA A 86 -19.00 6.66 -4.27
C ALA A 86 -18.21 6.80 -2.97
N VAL A 87 -16.90 7.00 -3.13
CA VAL A 87 -16.13 7.82 -2.19
C VAL A 87 -16.97 9.07 -1.92
N ASP A 88 -17.52 9.18 -0.71
CA ASP A 88 -18.32 10.34 -0.35
C ASP A 88 -17.39 11.56 -0.33
N HIS A 89 -17.48 12.38 -1.38
CA HIS A 89 -16.68 13.58 -1.55
C HIS A 89 -16.88 14.56 -0.39
N VAL A 90 -18.07 14.59 0.23
CA VAL A 90 -18.34 15.43 1.39
C VAL A 90 -17.58 14.91 2.59
N PHE A 91 -17.64 13.60 2.86
CA PHE A 91 -16.87 12.99 3.93
C PHE A 91 -15.37 13.16 3.72
N GLN A 92 -14.86 12.90 2.52
CA GLN A 92 -13.46 13.07 2.17
C GLN A 92 -12.98 14.50 2.41
N THR A 93 -13.72 15.50 1.92
CA THR A 93 -13.35 16.91 2.05
C THR A 93 -13.34 17.33 3.52
N ASN A 94 -14.40 17.00 4.27
CA ASN A 94 -14.49 17.32 5.69
C ASN A 94 -13.35 16.65 6.49
N MET A 95 -13.05 15.39 6.21
CA MET A 95 -11.97 14.66 6.88
C MET A 95 -10.59 15.26 6.57
N LEU A 96 -10.33 15.61 5.31
CA LEU A 96 -9.08 16.27 4.92
C LEU A 96 -8.93 17.63 5.60
N ASP A 97 -10.00 18.40 5.72
CA ASP A 97 -9.95 19.71 6.38
C ASP A 97 -9.77 19.58 7.90
N MET A 98 -10.37 18.57 8.53
CA MET A 98 -10.10 18.25 9.94
C MET A 98 -8.64 17.84 10.15
N LEU A 99 -8.06 17.04 9.25
CA LEU A 99 -6.66 16.61 9.34
C LEU A 99 -5.70 17.78 9.20
N LYS A 100 -5.95 18.71 8.27
CA LYS A 100 -5.16 19.94 8.13
C LYS A 100 -5.12 20.75 9.43
N GLN A 101 -6.25 20.86 10.13
CA GLN A 101 -6.33 21.57 11.42
C GLN A 101 -5.49 20.90 12.52
N THR A 102 -5.29 19.59 12.44
CA THR A 102 -4.43 18.83 13.37
C THR A 102 -2.94 18.83 12.98
N GLY A 103 -2.55 19.61 11.97
CA GLY A 103 -1.17 19.67 11.50
C GLY A 103 -0.77 18.51 10.56
N ARG A 104 -1.76 17.88 9.90
CA ARG A 104 -1.57 16.80 8.91
C ARG A 104 -1.99 17.30 7.52
N PRO A 105 -1.10 17.97 6.77
CA PRO A 105 -1.43 18.58 5.48
C PRO A 105 -1.29 17.61 4.29
N GLU A 106 -1.12 16.31 4.54
CA GLU A 106 -0.88 15.31 3.50
C GLU A 106 -2.05 15.18 2.53
N MET A 107 -1.72 14.86 1.27
CA MET A 107 -2.70 14.66 0.20
C MET A 107 -3.05 13.19 0.03
N VAL A 108 -4.15 12.93 -0.68
CA VAL A 108 -4.53 11.56 -1.04
C VAL A 108 -3.59 11.04 -2.13
N VAL A 109 -2.87 9.96 -1.84
CA VAL A 109 -1.93 9.31 -2.77
C VAL A 109 -2.48 8.01 -3.36
N GLY A 110 -3.62 7.55 -2.87
CA GLY A 110 -4.25 6.32 -3.32
C GLY A 110 -5.33 5.84 -2.35
N TRP A 111 -5.70 4.59 -2.49
CA TRP A 111 -6.75 3.95 -1.72
C TRP A 111 -6.37 2.52 -1.37
N TYR A 112 -6.97 1.99 -0.31
CA TYR A 112 -6.85 0.59 0.06
C TYR A 112 -8.22 -0.03 0.23
N HIS A 113 -8.29 -1.33 0.01
CA HIS A 113 -9.47 -2.14 0.34
C HIS A 113 -9.07 -3.51 0.84
N SER A 114 -10.03 -4.25 1.38
CA SER A 114 -9.79 -5.60 1.90
C SER A 114 -10.47 -6.68 1.08
N HIS A 115 -9.78 -7.77 0.80
CA HIS A 115 -10.33 -9.02 0.24
C HIS A 115 -10.21 -10.15 1.27
N PRO A 116 -11.20 -10.36 2.16
CA PRO A 116 -11.09 -11.36 3.22
C PRO A 116 -11.12 -12.79 2.69
N GLY A 117 -9.96 -13.46 2.63
CA GLY A 117 -9.85 -14.86 2.26
C GLY A 117 -9.73 -15.15 0.76
N PHE A 118 -9.80 -14.12 -0.10
CA PHE A 118 -9.72 -14.26 -1.55
C PHE A 118 -8.31 -14.00 -2.13
N GLY A 119 -7.35 -13.58 -1.30
CA GLY A 119 -6.02 -13.16 -1.76
C GLY A 119 -5.99 -11.73 -2.32
N CYS A 120 -4.82 -11.29 -2.81
CA CYS A 120 -4.60 -9.93 -3.26
C CYS A 120 -4.64 -9.83 -4.79
N TRP A 121 -5.79 -9.44 -5.34
CA TRP A 121 -6.02 -9.19 -6.76
C TRP A 121 -7.06 -8.07 -6.92
N LEU A 122 -7.18 -7.47 -8.10
CA LEU A 122 -8.18 -6.44 -8.39
C LEU A 122 -9.33 -7.04 -9.21
N SER A 123 -10.56 -6.90 -8.72
CA SER A 123 -11.77 -7.25 -9.48
C SER A 123 -12.08 -6.21 -10.56
N GLY A 124 -13.04 -6.52 -11.44
CA GLY A 124 -13.52 -5.54 -12.43
C GLY A 124 -14.07 -4.26 -11.79
N VAL A 125 -14.66 -4.36 -10.59
CA VAL A 125 -15.14 -3.20 -9.83
C VAL A 125 -13.96 -2.38 -9.29
N ASP A 126 -12.92 -3.06 -8.81
CA ASP A 126 -11.70 -2.40 -8.31
C ASP A 126 -10.93 -1.70 -9.42
N ILE A 127 -10.86 -2.31 -10.61
CA ILE A 127 -10.24 -1.71 -11.79
C ILE A 127 -10.98 -0.44 -12.21
N ASN A 128 -12.32 -0.45 -12.24
CA ASN A 128 -13.10 0.75 -12.57
C ASN A 128 -12.92 1.86 -11.52
N THR A 129 -12.83 1.48 -10.25
CA THR A 129 -12.54 2.41 -9.15
C THR A 129 -11.14 3.01 -9.31
N GLN A 130 -10.14 2.17 -9.58
CA GLN A 130 -8.76 2.58 -9.82
C GLN A 130 -8.66 3.55 -10.99
N GLN A 131 -9.33 3.29 -12.12
CA GLN A 131 -9.37 4.21 -13.26
C GLN A 131 -9.89 5.60 -12.88
N SER A 132 -10.86 5.67 -11.96
CA SER A 132 -11.40 6.94 -11.47
C SER A 132 -10.37 7.70 -10.63
N PHE A 133 -9.56 7.00 -9.82
CA PHE A 133 -8.45 7.60 -9.08
C PHE A 133 -7.30 8.02 -10.01
N GLU A 134 -6.98 7.22 -11.02
CA GLU A 134 -5.94 7.52 -12.01
C GLU A 134 -6.28 8.75 -12.86
N ALA A 135 -7.57 8.99 -13.12
CA ALA A 135 -8.03 10.22 -13.77
C ALA A 135 -7.76 11.48 -12.94
N LEU A 136 -7.73 11.37 -11.61
CA LEU A 136 -7.38 12.47 -10.70
C LEU A 136 -5.85 12.59 -10.54
N ASN A 137 -5.16 11.45 -10.43
CA ASN A 137 -3.71 11.38 -10.35
C ASN A 137 -3.22 10.07 -10.94
N GLN A 138 -2.45 10.15 -12.03
CA GLN A 138 -1.93 8.98 -12.76
C GLN A 138 -1.09 8.02 -11.90
N ARG A 139 -0.57 8.49 -10.77
CA ARG A 139 0.24 7.70 -9.82
C ARG A 139 -0.54 7.20 -8.61
N ALA A 140 -1.87 7.22 -8.66
CA ALA A 140 -2.70 6.74 -7.56
C ALA A 140 -2.46 5.23 -7.33
N VAL A 141 -2.15 4.85 -6.09
CA VAL A 141 -1.86 3.45 -5.74
C VAL A 141 -3.10 2.75 -5.17
N ALA A 142 -3.38 1.53 -5.61
CA ALA A 142 -4.35 0.62 -5.00
C ALA A 142 -3.65 -0.42 -4.12
N VAL A 143 -4.03 -0.50 -2.84
CA VAL A 143 -3.51 -1.51 -1.89
C VAL A 143 -4.60 -2.50 -1.50
N VAL A 144 -4.35 -3.80 -1.73
CA VAL A 144 -5.26 -4.88 -1.32
C VAL A 144 -4.75 -5.55 -0.05
N VAL A 145 -5.62 -5.66 0.96
CA VAL A 145 -5.29 -6.27 2.25
C VAL A 145 -6.16 -7.50 2.48
N ASP A 146 -5.56 -8.69 2.61
CA ASP A 146 -6.29 -9.88 3.07
C ASP A 146 -6.12 -10.07 4.60
N PRO A 147 -7.11 -9.71 5.44
CA PRO A 147 -7.03 -9.88 6.89
C PRO A 147 -7.16 -11.34 7.36
N ILE A 148 -7.56 -12.27 6.49
CA ILE A 148 -7.79 -13.69 6.83
C ILE A 148 -6.58 -14.55 6.47
N GLN A 149 -5.93 -14.36 5.33
CA GLN A 149 -4.75 -15.17 5.00
C GLN A 149 -3.49 -14.68 5.72
N SER A 150 -3.45 -13.40 6.07
CA SER A 150 -2.25 -12.81 6.65
C SER A 150 -1.99 -13.16 8.14
N VAL A 151 -2.83 -13.97 8.79
CA VAL A 151 -2.71 -14.30 10.23
C VAL A 151 -1.47 -15.11 10.61
N LYS A 152 -0.80 -15.80 9.68
CA LYS A 152 0.38 -16.61 10.03
C LYS A 152 1.60 -15.79 10.51
N GLY A 153 1.70 -14.51 10.16
CA GLY A 153 2.71 -13.58 10.70
C GLY A 153 2.15 -12.36 11.45
N LYS A 154 0.85 -12.05 11.28
CA LYS A 154 0.22 -10.82 11.82
C LYS A 154 -0.22 -10.88 13.28
N VAL A 155 -0.49 -12.04 13.86
CA VAL A 155 -1.00 -12.09 15.26
C VAL A 155 0.05 -11.55 16.23
N GLU A 156 1.32 -11.89 16.02
CA GLU A 156 2.41 -11.36 16.84
C GLU A 156 2.65 -9.88 16.58
N MET A 157 2.72 -9.43 15.32
CA MET A 157 2.91 -7.99 15.05
C MET A 157 1.76 -7.12 15.56
N LEU A 158 0.50 -7.57 15.44
CA LEU A 158 -0.65 -6.84 15.98
C LEU A 158 -0.61 -6.78 17.51
N ASN A 159 -0.28 -7.89 18.18
CA ASN A 159 -0.13 -7.93 19.62
C ASN A 159 1.05 -7.05 20.09
N LEU A 160 2.16 -7.07 19.36
CA LEU A 160 3.31 -6.21 19.62
C LEU A 160 2.97 -4.74 19.39
N ALA A 161 2.18 -4.40 18.37
CA ALA A 161 1.72 -3.03 18.12
C ALA A 161 0.77 -2.49 19.20
N ILE A 162 -0.13 -3.33 19.72
CA ILE A 162 -0.98 -2.98 20.86
C ILE A 162 -0.11 -2.75 22.11
N LYS A 163 0.87 -3.63 22.37
CA LYS A 163 1.84 -3.44 23.46
C LYS A 163 2.69 -2.19 23.28
N TYR A 164 3.08 -1.85 22.05
CA TYR A 164 3.85 -0.65 21.74
C TYR A 164 3.05 0.62 22.05
N ASN A 165 1.80 0.72 21.61
CA ASN A 165 0.94 1.86 21.95
C ASN A 165 0.79 2.04 23.47
N LYS A 166 0.66 0.94 24.21
CA LYS A 166 0.60 0.97 25.67
C LYS A 166 1.94 1.40 26.29
N ALA A 167 3.05 0.91 25.77
CA ALA A 167 4.39 1.28 26.23
C ALA A 167 4.67 2.77 26.00
N VAL A 168 4.24 3.34 24.88
CA VAL A 168 4.36 4.79 24.60
C VAL A 168 3.53 5.61 25.59
N GLN A 169 2.31 5.18 25.94
CA GLN A 169 1.50 5.84 26.96
C GLN A 169 2.14 5.78 28.36
N GLU A 170 2.72 4.63 28.71
CA GLU A 170 3.45 4.45 29.98
C GLU A 170 4.77 5.26 30.02
N GLU A 171 5.37 5.54 28.86
CA GLU A 171 6.60 6.35 28.71
C GLU A 171 6.35 7.83 29.05
N ASP A 172 5.15 8.35 28.75
CA ASP A 172 4.74 9.72 29.11
C ASP A 172 4.44 9.87 30.62
N GLU A 173 4.06 8.78 31.30
CA GLU A 173 3.66 8.80 32.71
C GLU A 173 4.82 8.58 33.69
N LEU A 174 5.90 7.89 33.27
CA LEU A 174 6.96 7.42 34.16
C LEU A 174 8.34 7.96 33.77
N PRO A 175 9.19 8.32 34.75
CA PRO A 175 10.57 8.72 34.47
C PRO A 175 11.42 7.53 33.98
N PRO A 176 12.42 7.76 33.10
CA PRO A 176 13.15 6.72 32.36
C PRO A 176 13.89 5.71 33.24
N GLU A 177 14.37 6.10 34.42
CA GLU A 177 15.03 5.17 35.35
C GLU A 177 14.06 4.13 35.93
N LYS A 178 12.80 4.52 36.20
CA LYS A 178 11.78 3.60 36.72
C LYS A 178 11.25 2.67 35.62
N LEU A 179 11.16 3.18 34.39
CA LEU A 179 10.80 2.39 33.21
C LEU A 179 11.83 1.30 32.91
N ALA A 180 13.12 1.63 32.98
CA ALA A 180 14.19 0.65 32.76
C ALA A 180 14.09 -0.54 33.73
N ILE A 181 13.74 -0.29 35.00
CA ILE A 181 13.54 -1.31 36.04
C ILE A 181 12.23 -2.07 35.82
N ALA A 182 11.14 -1.39 35.47
CA ALA A 182 9.82 -1.99 35.22
C ALA A 182 9.77 -2.88 33.96
N ASN A 183 10.63 -2.59 32.98
CA ASN A 183 10.71 -3.30 31.72
C ASN A 183 11.66 -4.51 31.76
N VAL A 184 12.43 -4.70 32.84
CA VAL A 184 13.28 -5.89 33.00
C VAL A 184 12.42 -7.15 33.04
N GLY A 185 12.70 -8.08 32.13
CA GLY A 185 11.97 -9.36 32.01
C GLY A 185 10.65 -9.29 31.24
N ARG A 186 10.26 -8.10 30.74
CA ARG A 186 9.14 -7.96 29.81
C ARG A 186 9.65 -7.94 28.37
N GLN A 187 8.82 -8.41 27.45
CA GLN A 187 9.11 -8.38 26.02
C GLN A 187 9.06 -6.93 25.52
N ASP A 188 10.19 -6.42 25.01
CA ASP A 188 10.28 -5.10 24.39
C ASP A 188 9.54 -5.08 23.06
N ALA A 189 8.36 -4.46 23.05
CA ALA A 189 7.49 -4.42 21.89
C ALA A 189 8.11 -3.68 20.69
N LYS A 190 8.93 -2.65 20.92
CA LYS A 190 9.55 -1.85 19.86
C LYS A 190 10.59 -2.68 19.12
N LYS A 191 11.51 -3.28 19.87
CA LYS A 191 12.59 -4.11 19.30
C LYS A 191 12.06 -5.33 18.55
N HIS A 192 11.01 -5.98 19.08
CA HIS A 192 10.41 -7.14 18.41
C HIS A 192 9.56 -6.74 17.19
N LEU A 193 8.93 -5.56 17.18
CA LEU A 193 8.28 -5.05 15.96
C LEU A 193 9.29 -4.87 14.84
N GLU A 194 10.43 -4.22 15.11
CA GLU A 194 11.49 -4.00 14.12
C GLU A 194 12.04 -5.33 13.58
N GLU A 195 12.28 -6.31 14.46
CA GLU A 195 12.75 -7.65 14.06
C GLU A 195 11.72 -8.39 13.19
N HIS A 196 10.44 -8.41 13.60
CA HIS A 196 9.39 -9.06 12.84
C HIS A 196 9.14 -8.40 11.48
N VAL A 197 9.21 -7.06 11.40
CA VAL A 197 9.09 -6.34 10.14
C VAL A 197 10.26 -6.70 9.21
N SER A 198 11.49 -6.71 9.70
CA SER A 198 12.68 -7.07 8.91
C SER A 198 12.59 -8.48 8.35
N ASN A 199 12.17 -9.45 9.17
CA ASN A 199 12.00 -10.84 8.76
C ASN A 199 10.88 -11.02 7.73
N LEU A 200 9.75 -10.32 7.91
CA LEU A 200 8.62 -10.37 6.98
C LEU A 200 9.01 -9.76 5.62
N MET A 201 9.66 -8.59 5.63
CA MET A 201 10.12 -7.93 4.41
C MET A 201 11.13 -8.80 3.66
N SER A 202 12.10 -9.38 4.36
CA SER A 202 13.11 -10.27 3.75
C SER A 202 12.45 -11.50 3.11
N SER A 203 11.50 -12.12 3.82
CA SER A 203 10.79 -13.31 3.32
C SER A 203 9.95 -12.98 2.09
N ASN A 204 9.24 -11.86 2.11
CA ASN A 204 8.42 -11.42 0.99
C ASN A 204 9.27 -11.05 -0.23
N ILE A 205 10.38 -10.35 -0.04
CA ILE A 205 11.31 -10.00 -1.13
C ILE A 205 11.86 -11.27 -1.79
N ILE A 206 12.35 -12.23 -0.99
CA ILE A 206 12.88 -13.49 -1.52
C ILE A 206 11.80 -14.27 -2.27
N GLN A 207 10.58 -14.33 -1.71
CA GLN A 207 9.47 -15.03 -2.34
C GLN A 207 9.07 -14.38 -3.67
N THR A 208 8.92 -13.06 -3.71
CA THR A 208 8.58 -12.32 -4.94
C THR A 208 9.67 -12.46 -6.00
N LEU A 209 10.95 -12.35 -5.60
CA LEU A 209 12.08 -12.51 -6.52
C LEU A 209 12.16 -13.94 -7.07
N GLY A 210 11.92 -14.94 -6.23
CA GLY A 210 11.87 -16.35 -6.63
C GLY A 210 10.78 -16.59 -7.67
N THR A 211 9.58 -16.08 -7.43
CA THR A 211 8.48 -16.19 -8.40
C THR A 211 8.75 -15.46 -9.72
N MET A 212 9.45 -14.33 -9.69
CA MET A 212 9.84 -13.64 -10.93
C MET A 212 10.92 -14.40 -11.70
N LEU A 213 11.91 -14.98 -11.02
CA LEU A 213 12.94 -15.80 -11.66
C LEU A 213 12.36 -17.04 -12.34
N ASP A 214 11.39 -17.70 -11.69
CA ASP A 214 10.73 -18.87 -12.26
C ASP A 214 10.02 -18.54 -13.59
N THR A 215 9.50 -17.32 -13.76
CA THR A 215 8.85 -16.88 -15.02
C THR A 215 9.80 -16.58 -16.17
N VAL A 216 11.10 -16.41 -15.89
CA VAL A 216 12.12 -16.11 -16.92
C VAL A 216 12.94 -17.35 -17.26
N VAL A 217 13.12 -18.25 -16.29
CA VAL A 217 13.94 -19.47 -16.44
C VAL A 217 13.17 -20.64 -17.03
N PHE A 218 11.86 -20.73 -16.78
CA PHE A 218 10.97 -21.77 -17.30
C PHE A 218 9.85 -21.19 -18.18
#